data_AF-A0A7S8RFY2-F1
#
_entry.id   AF-A0A7S8RFY2-F1
#
_cell.length_a   1.000
_cell.length_b   1.000
_cell.length_c   1.000
_cell.angle_alpha   90.00
_cell.angle_beta   90.00
_cell.angle_gamma   90.00
#
_symmetry.space_group_name_H-M   'P 1'
#
loop_
_entity.id
_entity.type
_entity.pdbx_description
1 polymer ?
#
loop_
_entity_poly.entity_id
_entity_poly.type
_entity_poly.pdbx_seq_one_letter_code
_entity_poly.pdbx_strand_id
1 'polypeptide(L)'
;MRADSPLWRVMGDPAQAQEAEALAAVRNLLPDDGIARAWANVTFTDNDGRLNEVDVLILTRGGLIVVELNLDPPMDGALSERRDVEMPL
;
A
#
# COMPACT_ATOMS: atom_id res chain seq x y z
N MET A 1 8.17 7.60 -3.48
CA MET A 1 9.08 7.73 -2.33
C MET A 1 10.34 6.94 -2.63
N ARG A 2 11.52 7.43 -2.25
CA ARG A 2 12.78 6.73 -2.57
C ARG A 2 12.89 5.40 -1.82
N ALA A 3 13.60 4.45 -2.41
CA ALA A 3 13.78 3.11 -1.85
C ALA A 3 14.54 3.09 -0.52
N ASP A 4 15.45 4.04 -0.34
CA ASP A 4 16.27 4.23 0.86
C ASP A 4 15.66 5.23 1.86
N SER A 5 14.44 5.71 1.60
CA SER A 5 13.79 6.68 2.49
C SER A 5 13.44 6.01 3.83
N PRO A 6 13.76 6.64 4.97
CA PRO A 6 13.34 6.14 6.28
C PRO A 6 11.82 6.25 6.50
N LEU A 7 11.09 6.88 5.56
CA LEU A 7 9.64 7.01 5.57
C LEU A 7 8.92 5.80 4.94
N TRP A 8 9.66 4.89 4.30
CA TRP A 8 9.17 3.59 3.82
C TRP A 8 9.84 2.48 4.62
N ARG A 9 9.07 1.73 5.40
CA ARG A 9 9.62 0.65 6.23
C ARG A 9 8.98 -0.69 5.89
N VAL A 10 9.81 -1.65 5.49
CA VAL A 10 9.39 -3.04 5.25
C VAL A 10 9.43 -3.77 6.59
N MET A 11 8.31 -4.36 7.00
CA MET A 11 8.15 -5.04 8.29
C MET A 11 8.27 -6.57 8.17
N GLY A 12 8.02 -7.12 6.98
CA GLY A 12 8.23 -8.51 6.62
C GLY A 12 8.68 -8.64 5.16
N ASP A 13 9.33 -9.74 4.81
CA ASP A 13 9.72 -10.00 3.42
C ASP A 13 8.46 -10.23 2.55
N PRO A 14 8.46 -9.77 1.28
CA PRO A 14 7.41 -10.13 0.34
C PRO A 14 7.36 -11.64 0.14
N ALA A 15 6.16 -12.22 0.10
CA ALA A 15 5.99 -13.66 -0.07
C ALA A 15 6.37 -14.10 -1.50
N GLN A 16 6.24 -13.20 -2.49
CA GLN A 16 6.46 -13.49 -3.91
C GLN A 16 7.11 -12.30 -4.65
N ALA A 17 7.77 -12.56 -5.78
CA ALA A 17 8.39 -11.50 -6.59
C ALA A 17 7.37 -10.46 -7.10
N GLN A 18 6.17 -10.92 -7.49
CA GLN A 18 5.10 -10.05 -7.95
C GLN A 18 4.59 -9.11 -6.86
N GLU A 19 4.57 -9.58 -5.61
CA GLU A 19 4.24 -8.75 -4.45
C GLU A 19 5.31 -7.68 -4.23
N ALA A 20 6.59 -8.04 -4.33
CA ALA A 20 7.68 -7.08 -4.22
C ALA A 20 7.59 -5.97 -5.29
N GLU A 21 7.22 -6.32 -6.52
CA GLU A 21 6.98 -5.37 -7.60
C GLU A 21 5.77 -4.46 -7.32
N ALA A 22 4.67 -5.03 -6.82
CA ALA A 22 3.47 -4.28 -6.45
C ALA A 22 3.73 -3.30 -5.28
N LEU A 23 4.44 -3.74 -4.24
CA LEU A 23 4.88 -2.89 -3.12
C LEU A 23 5.80 -1.76 -3.60
N ALA A 24 6.72 -2.05 -4.53
CA ALA A 24 7.57 -1.03 -5.12
C ALA A 24 6.75 -0.01 -5.93
N ALA A 25 5.71 -0.44 -6.64
CA ALA A 25 4.80 0.45 -7.36
C ALA A 25 4.06 1.38 -6.38
N VAL A 26 3.51 0.86 -5.27
CA VAL A 26 2.88 1.69 -4.23
C VAL A 26 3.87 2.69 -3.64
N ARG A 27 5.08 2.24 -3.25
CA ARG A 27 6.12 3.13 -2.71
C ARG A 27 6.42 4.28 -3.67
N ASN A 28 6.51 4.00 -4.97
CA ASN A 28 6.84 5.01 -5.98
C ASN A 28 5.77 6.10 -6.10
N LEU A 29 4.50 5.82 -5.77
CA LEU A 29 3.41 6.79 -5.78
C LEU A 29 3.43 7.76 -4.58
N LEU A 30 4.07 7.40 -3.47
CA LEU A 30 4.08 8.22 -2.26
C LEU A 30 5.05 9.41 -2.35
N PRO A 31 4.72 10.59 -1.80
CA PRO A 31 5.68 11.67 -1.69
C PRO A 31 6.80 11.30 -0.69
N ASP A 32 8.02 11.83 -0.90
CA ASP A 32 9.16 11.68 0.02
C ASP A 32 9.46 13.02 0.71
N ASP A 33 8.44 13.60 1.34
CA ASP A 33 8.40 14.97 1.85
C ASP A 33 8.32 15.05 3.39
N GLY A 34 8.34 13.91 4.09
CA GLY A 34 8.17 13.83 5.53
C GLY A 34 6.73 13.90 6.02
N ILE A 35 5.76 14.09 5.13
CA ILE A 35 4.34 14.18 5.45
C ILE A 35 3.69 12.80 5.45
N ALA A 36 4.02 11.98 4.45
CA ALA A 36 3.59 10.58 4.37
C ALA A 36 4.64 9.65 4.99
N ARG A 37 4.18 8.68 5.77
CA ARG A 37 4.98 7.54 6.23
C ARG A 37 4.23 6.26 5.92
N ALA A 38 4.93 5.25 5.43
CA ALA A 38 4.34 3.98 5.08
C ALA A 38 5.13 2.80 5.67
N TRP A 39 4.39 1.75 6.01
CA TRP A 39 4.91 0.46 6.40
C TRP A 39 4.34 -0.61 5.47
N ALA A 40 5.19 -1.51 4.99
CA ALA A 40 4.81 -2.64 4.14
C ALA A 40 4.86 -3.96 4.92
N ASN A 41 3.96 -4.88 4.60
CA ASN A 41 3.81 -6.23 5.15
C ASN A 41 3.67 -6.18 6.68
N VAL A 42 2.65 -5.44 7.14
CA VAL A 42 2.43 -5.18 8.56
C VAL A 42 1.58 -6.29 9.16
N THR A 43 2.18 -7.10 10.01
CA THR A 43 1.47 -8.04 10.87
C THR A 43 1.18 -7.41 12.24
N PHE A 44 -0.05 -7.55 12.73
CA PHE A 44 -0.44 -7.08 14.06
C PHE A 44 -1.45 -8.03 14.72
N THR A 45 -1.55 -7.93 16.05
CA THR A 45 -2.53 -8.68 16.84
C THR A 45 -3.68 -7.74 17.20
N ASP A 46 -4.92 -8.15 16.92
CA ASP A 46 -6.10 -7.38 17.32
C ASP A 46 -6.45 -7.56 18.81
N ASN A 47 -7.49 -6.87 19.26
CA ASN A 47 -7.92 -6.92 20.67
C ASN A 47 -8.48 -8.30 21.10
N ASP A 48 -8.85 -9.15 20.14
CA ASP A 48 -9.30 -10.53 20.40
C ASP A 48 -8.14 -11.53 20.37
N GLY A 49 -6.92 -11.07 20.14
CA GLY A 49 -5.72 -11.92 20.05
C GLY A 49 -5.53 -12.58 18.69
N ARG A 50 -6.28 -12.18 17.65
CA ARG A 50 -6.09 -12.73 16.30
C ARG A 50 -4.95 -12.01 15.59
N LEU A 51 -4.16 -12.79 14.85
CA LEU A 51 -3.14 -12.25 13.97
C LEU A 51 -3.81 -11.77 12.68
N ASN A 52 -3.51 -10.54 12.29
CA ASN A 52 -3.97 -9.92 11.07
C ASN A 52 -2.76 -9.35 10.31
N GLU A 53 -2.90 -9.19 9.01
CA GLU A 53 -1.89 -8.64 8.13
C GLU A 53 -2.53 -7.60 7.21
N VAL A 54 -1.77 -6.56 6.87
CA VAL A 54 -2.10 -5.59 5.82
C VAL A 54 -0.87 -5.36 4.95
N ASP A 55 -1.06 -5.29 3.63
CA ASP A 55 0.06 -5.18 2.69
C ASP A 55 0.77 -3.82 2.82
N VAL A 56 0.02 -2.71 2.89
CA VAL A 56 0.61 -1.39 3.15
C VAL A 56 -0.27 -0.54 4.07
N LEU A 57 0.35 -0.01 5.12
CA LEU A 57 -0.24 0.97 6.04
C LEU A 57 0.40 2.34 5.83
N ILE A 58 -0.39 3.37 5.50
CA ILE A 58 0.11 4.71 5.19
C ILE A 58 -0.49 5.74 6.15
N LEU A 59 0.36 6.46 6.87
CA LEU A 59 -0.02 7.62 7.66
C LEU A 59 0.20 8.91 6.86
N THR A 60 -0.83 9.73 6.75
CA THR A 60 -0.81 11.05 6.08
C THR A 60 -1.41 12.12 7.00
N ARG A 61 -1.44 13.38 6.54
CA ARG A 61 -2.18 14.46 7.22
C ARG A 61 -3.68 14.21 7.31
N GLY A 62 -4.24 13.47 6.34
CA GLY A 62 -5.67 13.16 6.28
C GLY A 62 -6.08 11.98 7.15
N GLY A 63 -5.11 11.25 7.70
CA GLY A 63 -5.34 10.05 8.51
C GLY A 63 -4.57 8.84 7.99
N LEU A 64 -5.08 7.67 8.38
CA LEU A 64 -4.49 6.36 8.11
C LEU A 64 -5.20 5.70 6.92
N ILE A 65 -4.43 5.20 5.97
CA ILE A 65 -4.91 4.49 4.77
C ILE A 65 -4.35 3.08 4.81
N VAL A 66 -5.21 2.09 4.60
CA VAL A 66 -4.83 0.69 4.38
C VAL A 66 -4.95 0.41 2.89
N VAL A 67 -3.92 -0.20 2.31
CA VAL A 67 -3.91 -0.66 0.92
C VAL A 67 -3.72 -2.16 0.94
N GLU A 68 -4.68 -2.87 0.35
CA GLU A 68 -4.59 -4.30 0.06
C GLU A 68 -4.21 -4.45 -1.43
N LEU A 69 -3.21 -5.28 -1.69
CA LEU A 69 -2.74 -5.62 -3.02
C LEU A 69 -3.48 -6.84 -3.52
N ASN A 70 -3.99 -6.75 -4.75
CA ASN A 70 -4.45 -7.92 -5.47
C ASN A 70 -3.39 -8.31 -6.51
N LEU A 71 -2.80 -9.49 -6.33
CA LEU A 71 -1.77 -10.03 -7.23
C LEU A 71 -2.37 -10.85 -8.37
N ASP A 72 -3.68 -11.10 -8.35
CA ASP A 72 -4.35 -11.67 -9.51
C ASP A 72 -4.24 -10.70 -10.69
N PRO A 73 -3.95 -11.21 -11.91
CA PRO A 73 -4.00 -10.37 -13.09
C PRO A 73 -5.38 -9.71 -13.17
N PRO A 74 -5.45 -8.43 -13.57
CA PRO A 74 -6.75 -7.79 -13.73
C PRO A 74 -7.57 -8.66 -14.68
N MET A 75 -8.77 -9.08 -14.23
CA MET A 75 -9.73 -9.75 -15.09
C MET A 75 -9.86 -8.90 -16.36
N ASP A 76 -9.57 -9.47 -17.53
CA ASP A 76 -9.67 -8.77 -18.81
C ASP A 76 -11.01 -8.00 -18.86
N GLY A 77 -10.95 -6.66 -18.84
CA GLY A 77 -12.11 -5.78 -18.89
C GLY A 77 -12.45 -4.97 -17.62
N ALA A 78 -11.94 -5.30 -16.42
CA ALA A 78 -12.38 -4.65 -15.17
C ALA A 78 -11.79 -3.23 -14.92
N LEU A 79 -10.69 -2.87 -15.59
CA LEU A 79 -10.06 -1.55 -15.48
C LEU A 79 -10.54 -0.54 -16.54
N SER A 80 -11.48 -0.94 -17.41
CA SER A 80 -12.02 -0.05 -18.45
C SER A 80 -13.13 0.89 -17.93
N GLU A 81 -13.72 0.65 -16.75
CA GLU A 81 -14.92 1.38 -16.30
C GLU A 81 -14.71 2.35 -15.13
N ARG A 82 -13.47 2.55 -14.64
CA ARG A 82 -13.19 3.55 -13.57
C ARG A 82 -12.48 4.82 -14.06
N ARG A 83 -12.74 5.21 -15.31
CA ARG A 83 -12.58 6.61 -15.74
C ARG A 83 -13.97 7.25 -15.64
N ASP A 84 -14.03 8.46 -15.10
CA ASP A 84 -15.24 9.25 -14.82
C ASP A 84 -15.76 9.17 -13.38
N VAL A 85 -14.88 9.38 -12.40
CA VAL A 85 -15.27 10.15 -11.21
C VAL A 85 -14.64 11.52 -11.35
N GLU A 86 -15.41 12.43 -11.92
CA GLU A 86 -15.13 13.86 -11.91
C GLU A 86 -15.04 14.30 -10.45
N MET A 87 -13.85 14.72 -10.00
CA MET A 87 -13.71 15.36 -8.69
C MET A 87 -14.31 16.77 -8.81
N PRO A 88 -15.35 17.12 -8.04
CA PRO A 88 -15.90 18.46 -8.10
C PRO A 88 -14.85 19.47 -7.61
N LEU A 89 -14.74 20.57 -8.34
CA LEU A 89 -13.95 21.75 -8.00
C LEU A 89 -14.38 22.38 -6.66
#